data_AF-A0A2G6DMP7-F1
#
_entry.id   AF-A0A2G6DMP7-F1
#
_cell.length_a   1.000
_cell.length_b   1.000
_cell.length_c   1.000
_cell.angle_alpha   90.00
_cell.angle_beta   90.00
_cell.angle_gamma   90.00
#
_symmetry.space_group_name_H-M   'P 1'
#
loop_
_entity.id
_entity.type
_entity.pdbx_description
1 polymer ?
#
loop_
_entity_poly.entity_id
_entity_poly.type
_entity_poly.pdbx_seq_one_letter_code
_entity_poly.pdbx_strand_id
1 'polypeptide(L)' 'MGLRGLVDLDLRLGEGSGGVLAVPYIQAAARVLRDVATFGEAGI' A
#
# COMPACT_ATOMS: atom_id res chain seq x y z
N MET A 1 13.94 -2.08 13.50
CA MET A 1 13.11 -2.20 12.28
C MET A 1 12.90 -0.85 11.59
N GLY A 2 12.69 0.27 12.30
CA GLY A 2 12.72 1.61 11.67
C GLY A 2 11.62 1.89 10.64
N LEU A 3 10.52 1.13 10.67
CA LEU A 3 9.42 1.20 9.70
C LEU A 3 8.31 2.12 10.21
N ARG A 4 7.62 2.80 9.28
CA ARG A 4 6.40 3.56 9.54
C ARG A 4 5.18 2.72 9.14
N GLY A 5 4.16 2.70 10.00
CA GLY A 5 2.89 2.04 9.69
C GLY A 5 2.17 2.71 8.51
N LEU A 6 1.47 1.91 7.69
CA LEU A 6 0.69 2.40 6.55
C LEU A 6 -0.59 3.13 6.99
N VAL A 7 -1.18 2.70 8.10
CA VAL A 7 -2.41 3.26 8.68
C VAL A 7 -2.24 3.43 10.18
N ASP A 8 -2.88 4.44 10.74
CA ASP A 8 -2.93 4.72 12.18
C ASP A 8 -4.41 4.78 12.60
N LEU A 9 -4.87 3.72 13.26
CA LEU A 9 -6.27 3.50 13.64
C LEU A 9 -6.43 3.11 15.12
N ASP A 10 -5.39 3.30 15.94
CA ASP A 10 -5.35 2.89 17.36
C ASP A 10 -5.80 1.41 17.59
N LEU A 11 -5.37 0.51 16.71
CA LEU A 11 -5.75 -0.90 16.79
C LEU A 11 -5.07 -1.61 17.96
N ARG A 12 -5.85 -2.39 18.71
CA ARG A 12 -5.38 -3.20 19.84
C ARG A 12 -5.85 -4.67 19.81
N LEU A 13 -6.44 -5.11 18.69
CA LEU A 13 -6.97 -6.47 18.53
C LEU A 13 -5.86 -7.51 18.36
N GLY A 14 -4.80 -7.19 17.60
CA GLY A 14 -3.74 -8.13 17.29
C GLY A 14 -4.13 -9.14 16.20
N GLU A 15 -3.62 -10.37 16.32
CA GLU A 15 -3.97 -11.53 15.46
C GLU A 15 -3.74 -11.32 13.95
N GLY A 16 -2.88 -10.36 13.58
CA GLY A 16 -2.62 -10.04 12.17
C GLY A 16 -3.67 -9.15 11.50
N SER A 17 -4.66 -8.63 12.24
CA SER A 17 -5.69 -7.71 11.71
C SER A 17 -5.09 -6.50 10.98
N GLY A 18 -4.03 -5.88 11.53
CA GLY A 18 -3.29 -4.81 10.86
C GLY A 18 -2.57 -5.26 9.58
N GLY A 19 -2.10 -6.51 9.53
CA GLY A 19 -1.50 -7.09 8.33
C GLY A 19 -2.51 -7.33 7.22
N VAL A 20 -3.69 -7.84 7.56
CA VAL A 20 -4.80 -8.00 6.60
C VAL A 20 -5.29 -6.65 6.08
N LEU A 21 -5.36 -5.63 6.94
CA LEU A 21 -5.69 -4.26 6.53
C LEU A 21 -4.66 -3.67 5.54
N ALA A 22 -3.42 -4.13 5.55
CA ALA A 22 -2.38 -3.68 4.61
C ALA A 22 -2.49 -4.32 3.21
N VAL A 23 -3.20 -5.46 3.05
CA VAL A 23 -3.32 -6.19 1.78
C VAL A 23 -3.81 -5.32 0.61
N PRO A 24 -4.92 -4.55 0.71
CA PRO A 24 -5.37 -3.71 -0.40
C PRO A 24 -4.35 -2.62 -0.78
N TYR A 25 -3.55 -2.11 0.17
CA TYR A 25 -2.50 -1.13 -0.11
C TYR A 25 -1.36 -1.74 -0.94
N ILE A 26 -0.94 -2.96 -0.61
CA ILE A 26 0.10 -3.67 -1.36
C ILE A 26 -0.38 -3.97 -2.79
N GLN A 27 -1.64 -4.39 -2.93
CA GLN A 27 -2.24 -4.63 -4.25
C GLN A 27 -2.38 -3.33 -5.06
N ALA A 28 -2.71 -2.21 -4.43
CA ALA A 28 -2.75 -0.91 -5.08
C ALA A 28 -1.35 -0.48 -5.55
N ALA A 29 -0.33 -0.61 -4.69
CA ALA A 29 1.05 -0.30 -5.06
C ALA A 29 1.53 -1.15 -6.25
N ALA A 30 1.23 -2.45 -6.24
CA ALA A 30 1.57 -3.34 -7.36
C ALA A 30 0.85 -2.96 -8.67
N ARG A 31 -0.40 -2.49 -8.60
CA ARG A 31 -1.14 -1.96 -9.75
C ARG A 31 -0.53 -0.66 -10.26
N VAL A 32 -0.19 0.26 -9.36
CA VAL A 32 0.49 1.52 -9.74
C VAL A 32 1.77 1.24 -10.51
N LEU A 33 2.59 0.29 -10.05
CA LEU A 33 3.84 -0.06 -10.73
C LEU A 33 3.65 -0.72 -12.10
N ARG A 34 2.52 -1.37 -12.35
CA ARG A 34 2.27 -2.08 -13.62
C ARG A 34 1.45 -1.28 -14.62
N ASP A 35 0.48 -0.53 -14.13
CA ASP A 35 -0.65 -0.05 -14.93
C ASP A 35 -0.59 1.47 -15.16
N VAL A 36 0.25 2.21 -14.41
CA VAL A 36 0.40 3.65 -14.59
C VAL A 36 1.44 3.92 -15.68
N ALA A 37 1.00 4.60 -16.73
CA ALA A 37 1.87 5.07 -17.81
C ALA A 37 2.97 5.98 -17.27
N THR A 38 4.18 5.80 -17.79
CA THR A 38 5.28 6.74 -17.59
C THR A 38 4.98 8.07 -18.30
N PHE A 39 5.71 9.12 -17.95
CA PHE A 39 5.53 10.44 -18.57
C PHE A 39 5.67 10.40 -20.11
N GLY A 40 6.65 9.65 -20.61
CA GLY A 40 6.83 9.46 -22.05
C GLY A 40 5.67 8.74 -22.74
N GLU A 41 5.09 7.72 -22.10
CA GLU A 41 3.90 7.02 -22.60
C GLU A 41 2.64 7.89 -22.52
N ALA A 42 2.57 8.79 -21.54
CA ALA A 42 1.48 9.75 -21.37
C ALA A 42 1.60 11.01 -22.26
N GLY A 43 2.74 11.22 -22.91
CA GLY A 43 2.98 12.35 -23.81
C GLY A 43 3.15 13.70 -23.10
N ILE A 44 3.59 13.68 -21.84
CA ILE A 44 3.87 14.88 -21.02
C ILE A 44 5.30 14.90 -20.48
#